data_AF-A0A6P0U2Q8-F1
#
_entry.id   AF-A0A6P0U2Q8-F1
#
_cell.length_a   1.000
_cell.length_b   1.000
_cell.length_c   1.000
_cell.angle_alpha   90.00
_cell.angle_beta   90.00
_cell.angle_gamma   90.00
#
_symmetry.space_group_name_H-M   'P 1'
#
loop_
_entity.id
_entity.type
_entity.pdbx_description
1 polymer ?
#
loop_
_entity_poly.entity_id
_entity_poly.type
_entity_poly.pdbx_seq_one_letter_code
_entity_poly.pdbx_strand_id
1 'polypeptide(L)'
;MKNHGILLLLFLFFCSSVYAQEQTETAIFFKETRKYNNRGMLVLGSWAVANIGLGINGMRNTSGSDYHFHQMNFAWNFVNLSLASYGLISDRFKDYSNYNDQELMKAHKKIERVFLINSFLDVVYISVGYGMTRLEETPWGDIDVFKGFGNALILQGGFLLLFDIAMYGLQHSRRKKFINSMPIKFSFGVNSVGIRMNF
;
A
#
# COMPACT_ATOMS: atom_id res chain seq x y z
N MET A 1 -34.14 50.35 28.96
CA MET A 1 -33.70 49.88 27.62
C MET A 1 -32.19 49.63 27.65
N LYS A 2 -31.74 48.44 28.08
CA LYS A 2 -30.35 47.95 28.02
C LYS A 2 -30.43 46.55 28.63
N ASN A 3 -30.07 45.52 27.88
CA ASN A 3 -29.87 44.10 28.27
C ASN A 3 -30.24 43.14 27.12
N HIS A 4 -30.98 43.59 26.10
CA HIS A 4 -31.34 42.73 24.95
C HIS A 4 -30.14 42.46 24.03
N GLY A 5 -29.15 43.37 23.98
CA GLY A 5 -27.93 43.17 23.19
C GLY A 5 -26.99 42.09 23.73
N ILE A 6 -26.94 41.90 25.06
CA ILE A 6 -26.09 40.88 25.70
C ILE A 6 -26.68 39.47 25.47
N LEU A 7 -28.01 39.33 25.53
CA LEU A 7 -28.71 38.08 25.20
C LEU A 7 -28.53 37.70 23.73
N LEU A 8 -28.57 38.67 22.81
CA LEU A 8 -28.34 38.41 21.38
C LEU A 8 -26.89 37.99 21.09
N LEU A 9 -25.91 38.61 21.76
CA LEU A 9 -24.49 38.26 21.65
C LEU A 9 -24.19 36.88 22.24
N LEU A 10 -24.81 36.49 23.36
CA LEU A 10 -24.68 35.15 23.94
C LEU A 10 -25.35 34.07 23.07
N PHE A 11 -26.46 34.39 22.40
CA PHE A 11 -27.13 33.49 21.46
C PHE A 11 -26.30 33.25 20.18
N LEU A 12 -25.68 34.31 19.65
CA LEU A 12 -24.77 34.21 18.50
C LEU A 12 -23.46 33.48 18.82
N PHE A 13 -22.99 33.54 20.08
CA PHE A 13 -21.81 32.80 20.53
C PHE A 13 -22.10 31.30 20.79
N PHE A 14 -23.36 30.94 21.05
CA PHE A 14 -23.79 29.54 21.15
C PHE A 14 -24.02 28.88 19.78
N CYS A 15 -24.36 29.67 18.75
CA CYS A 15 -24.60 29.17 17.38
C CYS A 15 -23.31 28.91 16.58
N SER A 16 -22.15 29.39 17.05
CA SER A 16 -20.84 29.14 16.43
C SER A 16 -20.18 27.83 16.88
N SER A 17 -20.86 27.04 17.72
CA SER A 17 -20.40 25.72 18.13
C SER A 17 -21.13 24.62 17.36
N VAL A 18 -20.35 23.78 16.68
CA VAL A 18 -20.70 22.50 16.05
C VAL A 18 -21.06 22.55 14.56
N TYR A 19 -20.05 22.88 13.74
CA TYR A 19 -19.77 22.05 12.55
C TYR A 19 -18.73 20.99 12.94
N ALA A 20 -19.08 20.08 13.86
CA ALA A 20 -18.37 18.81 13.91
C ALA A 20 -18.98 17.98 12.78
N GLN A 21 -18.34 17.94 11.60
CA GLN A 21 -18.64 16.88 10.64
C GLN A 21 -18.36 15.57 11.35
N GLU A 22 -19.43 14.86 11.75
CA GLU A 22 -19.31 13.51 12.28
C GLU A 22 -18.62 12.68 11.19
N GLN A 23 -17.37 12.27 11.47
CA GLN A 23 -16.57 11.54 10.50
C GLN A 23 -17.26 10.19 10.24
N THR A 24 -17.61 9.90 8.99
CA THR A 24 -18.29 8.65 8.65
C THR A 24 -17.44 7.45 9.09
N GLU A 25 -18.09 6.34 9.47
CA GLU A 25 -17.39 5.10 9.82
C GLU A 25 -16.44 4.66 8.69
N THR A 26 -16.84 4.89 7.43
CA THR A 26 -16.02 4.62 6.24
C THR A 26 -14.78 5.49 6.16
N ALA A 27 -14.90 6.78 6.49
CA ALA A 27 -13.75 7.69 6.57
C ALA A 27 -12.76 7.29 7.67
N ILE A 28 -13.25 6.84 8.84
CA ILE A 28 -12.41 6.30 9.92
C ILE A 28 -11.70 5.02 9.47
N PHE A 29 -12.45 4.09 8.85
CA PHE A 29 -11.90 2.85 8.31
C PHE A 29 -10.78 3.12 7.28
N PHE A 30 -11.02 4.06 6.36
CA PHE A 30 -10.08 4.42 5.30
C PHE A 30 -8.83 5.12 5.86
N LYS A 31 -8.98 5.97 6.89
CA LYS A 31 -7.83 6.55 7.60
C LYS A 31 -6.90 5.47 8.16
N GLU A 32 -7.45 4.42 8.74
CA GLU A 32 -6.67 3.28 9.20
C GLU A 32 -6.07 2.49 8.02
N THR A 33 -6.77 2.32 6.90
CA THR A 33 -6.21 1.74 5.67
C THR A 33 -4.94 2.46 5.22
N ARG A 34 -4.96 3.79 5.21
CA ARG A 34 -3.79 4.62 4.87
C ARG A 34 -2.64 4.39 5.84
N LYS A 35 -2.92 4.31 7.15
CA LYS A 35 -1.90 4.04 8.18
C LYS A 35 -1.19 2.71 7.97
N TYR A 36 -1.93 1.65 7.64
CA TYR A 36 -1.34 0.34 7.31
C TYR A 36 -0.53 0.39 6.01
N ASN A 37 -1.03 1.08 4.98
CA ASN A 37 -0.30 1.27 3.73
C ASN A 37 1.04 1.99 3.97
N ASN A 38 1.03 3.07 4.75
CA ASN A 38 2.23 3.83 5.08
C ASN A 38 3.22 3.01 5.92
N ARG A 39 2.74 2.20 6.87
CA ARG A 39 3.60 1.25 7.60
C ARG A 39 4.23 0.22 6.67
N GLY A 40 3.47 -0.31 5.70
CA GLY A 40 4.01 -1.19 4.66
C GLY A 40 5.11 -0.50 3.86
N MET A 41 4.91 0.75 3.43
CA MET A 41 5.93 1.52 2.72
C MET A 41 7.17 1.78 3.58
N LEU A 42 7.04 2.00 4.88
CA LEU A 42 8.18 2.10 5.79
C LEU A 42 8.96 0.78 5.88
N VAL A 43 8.27 -0.35 5.99
CA VAL A 43 8.92 -1.68 6.00
C VAL A 43 9.67 -1.93 4.69
N LEU A 44 9.02 -1.67 3.54
CA LEU A 44 9.63 -1.80 2.21
C LEU A 44 10.85 -0.88 2.06
N GLY A 45 10.75 0.37 2.52
CA GLY A 45 11.85 1.34 2.48
C GLY A 45 13.01 0.95 3.38
N SER A 46 12.75 0.45 4.60
CA SER A 46 13.79 -0.04 5.51
C SER A 46 14.53 -1.26 4.94
N TRP A 47 13.78 -2.21 4.37
CA TRP A 47 14.36 -3.35 3.65
C TRP A 47 15.26 -2.87 2.51
N ALA A 48 14.78 -1.89 1.74
CA ALA A 48 15.51 -1.34 0.61
C ALA A 48 16.82 -0.67 1.01
N VAL A 49 16.82 0.21 2.02
CA VAL A 49 18.03 0.89 2.50
C VAL A 49 19.07 -0.11 2.99
N ALA A 50 18.65 -1.12 3.78
CA ALA A 50 19.57 -2.15 4.26
C ALA A 50 20.22 -2.91 3.10
N ASN A 51 19.42 -3.34 2.12
CA ASN A 51 19.90 -4.11 0.98
C ASN A 51 20.74 -3.29 -0.02
N ILE A 52 20.49 -1.99 -0.14
CA ILE A 52 21.37 -1.07 -0.88
C ILE A 52 22.76 -1.06 -0.23
N GLY A 53 22.84 -0.92 1.10
CA GLY A 53 24.11 -0.96 1.83
C GLY A 53 24.84 -2.29 1.64
N LEU A 54 24.13 -3.42 1.76
CA LEU A 54 24.67 -4.76 1.51
C LEU A 54 25.11 -4.94 0.05
N GLY A 55 24.37 -4.41 -0.91
CA GLY A 55 24.71 -4.45 -2.33
C GLY A 55 25.99 -3.67 -2.63
N ILE A 56 26.13 -2.45 -2.09
CA ILE A 56 27.35 -1.64 -2.23
C ILE A 56 28.56 -2.38 -1.64
N ASN A 57 28.41 -2.93 -0.43
CA ASN A 57 29.49 -3.67 0.22
C ASN A 57 29.84 -4.94 -0.57
N GLY A 58 28.86 -5.70 -1.02
CA GLY A 58 29.07 -6.92 -1.78
C GLY A 58 29.78 -6.67 -3.11
N MET A 59 29.37 -5.66 -3.88
CA MET A 59 30.02 -5.28 -5.14
C MET A 59 31.51 -4.90 -4.97
N ARG A 60 31.94 -4.45 -3.79
CA ARG A 60 33.35 -4.11 -3.52
C ARG A 60 34.21 -5.32 -3.16
N ASN A 61 33.60 -6.40 -2.67
CA ASN A 61 34.29 -7.51 -2.03
C ASN A 61 34.10 -8.85 -2.74
N THR A 62 33.35 -8.88 -3.84
CA THR A 62 33.01 -10.11 -4.58
C THR A 62 33.32 -9.96 -6.07
N SER A 63 33.33 -11.08 -6.79
CA SER A 63 33.56 -11.15 -8.24
C SER A 63 32.65 -12.22 -8.86
N GLY A 64 32.63 -12.32 -10.20
CA GLY A 64 31.79 -13.27 -10.92
C GLY A 64 30.30 -13.11 -10.60
N SER A 65 29.58 -14.23 -10.47
CA SER A 65 28.14 -14.22 -10.21
C SER A 65 27.74 -13.52 -8.90
N ASP A 66 28.59 -13.56 -7.88
CA ASP A 66 28.30 -12.96 -6.58
C ASP A 66 28.33 -11.42 -6.67
N TYR A 67 29.25 -10.87 -7.45
CA TYR A 67 29.26 -9.44 -7.77
C TYR A 67 27.94 -9.03 -8.43
N HIS A 68 27.50 -9.78 -9.44
CA HIS A 68 26.26 -9.48 -10.16
C HIS A 68 25.01 -9.68 -9.30
N PHE A 69 25.01 -10.64 -8.38
CA PHE A 69 23.97 -10.76 -7.35
C PHE A 69 23.84 -9.47 -6.54
N HIS A 70 24.96 -8.95 -6.02
CA HIS A 70 24.95 -7.72 -5.24
C HIS A 70 24.61 -6.48 -6.06
N GLN A 71 25.03 -6.43 -7.33
CA GLN A 71 24.67 -5.39 -8.29
C GLN A 71 23.16 -5.34 -8.52
N MET A 72 22.54 -6.50 -8.79
CA MET A 72 21.09 -6.58 -8.97
C MET A 72 20.35 -6.32 -7.66
N ASN A 73 20.86 -6.81 -6.53
CA ASN A 73 20.29 -6.54 -5.21
C ASN A 73 20.23 -5.03 -4.92
N PHE A 74 21.32 -4.30 -5.23
CA PHE A 74 21.36 -2.84 -5.14
C PHE A 74 20.32 -2.19 -6.05
N ALA A 75 20.31 -2.55 -7.35
CA ALA A 75 19.43 -1.95 -8.34
C ALA A 75 17.94 -2.18 -8.01
N TRP A 76 17.58 -3.39 -7.63
CA TRP A 76 16.20 -3.74 -7.27
C TRP A 76 15.73 -3.00 -6.03
N ASN A 77 16.60 -2.87 -5.02
CA ASN A 77 16.25 -2.14 -3.81
C ASN A 77 16.20 -0.62 -4.03
N PHE A 78 16.92 -0.09 -5.01
CA PHE A 78 16.72 1.29 -5.44
C PHE A 78 15.30 1.51 -6.00
N VAL A 79 14.76 0.54 -6.75
CA VAL A 79 13.35 0.57 -7.22
C VAL A 79 12.40 0.49 -6.03
N ASN A 80 12.62 -0.44 -5.08
CA ASN A 80 11.79 -0.57 -3.88
C ASN A 80 11.78 0.71 -3.04
N LEU A 81 12.94 1.34 -2.83
CA LEU A 81 13.04 2.62 -2.11
C LEU A 81 12.26 3.72 -2.83
N SER A 82 12.33 3.76 -4.15
CA SER A 82 11.60 4.73 -4.97
C SER A 82 10.08 4.53 -4.84
N LEU A 83 9.61 3.28 -4.89
CA LEU A 83 8.20 2.94 -4.69
C LEU A 83 7.72 3.29 -3.28
N ALA A 84 8.50 2.94 -2.25
CA ALA A 84 8.21 3.27 -0.86
C ALA A 84 8.10 4.78 -0.64
N SER A 85 9.06 5.53 -1.17
CA SER A 85 9.10 7.00 -1.07
C SER A 85 7.90 7.61 -1.79
N TYR A 86 7.62 7.18 -3.01
CA TYR A 86 6.45 7.64 -3.76
C TYR A 86 5.13 7.28 -3.06
N GLY A 87 5.02 6.09 -2.46
CA GLY A 87 3.86 5.67 -1.69
C GLY A 87 3.59 6.60 -0.50
N LEU A 88 4.62 6.92 0.29
CA LEU A 88 4.51 7.83 1.44
C LEU A 88 4.19 9.28 1.03
N ILE A 89 4.84 9.76 -0.04
CA ILE A 89 4.65 11.12 -0.55
C ILE A 89 3.25 11.27 -1.14
N SER A 90 2.85 10.34 -2.02
CA SER A 90 1.55 10.41 -2.70
C SER A 90 0.38 10.28 -1.72
N ASP A 91 0.52 9.51 -0.64
CA ASP A 91 -0.48 9.45 0.42
C ASP A 91 -0.61 10.80 1.15
N ARG A 92 0.51 11.49 1.43
CA ARG A 92 0.50 12.80 2.09
C ARG A 92 -0.20 13.88 1.26
N PHE A 93 0.00 13.89 -0.05
CA PHE A 93 -0.53 14.93 -0.94
C PHE A 93 -1.94 14.64 -1.48
N LYS A 94 -2.44 13.41 -1.34
CA LYS A 94 -3.80 13.08 -1.73
C LYS A 94 -4.79 13.53 -0.65
N ASP A 95 -5.69 14.41 -1.05
CA ASP A 95 -6.84 14.79 -0.24
C ASP A 95 -8.02 13.85 -0.51
N TYR A 96 -8.53 13.26 0.55
CA TYR A 96 -9.70 12.37 0.53
C TYR A 96 -10.89 12.99 1.28
N SER A 97 -10.79 14.26 1.72
CA SER A 97 -11.84 14.95 2.48
C SER A 97 -13.16 15.07 1.70
N ASN A 98 -13.08 15.19 0.38
CA ASN A 98 -14.24 15.31 -0.51
C ASN A 98 -14.81 13.96 -0.98
N TYR A 99 -14.21 12.83 -0.58
CA TYR A 99 -14.65 11.51 -1.05
C TYR A 99 -15.88 11.08 -0.26
N ASN A 100 -16.91 10.62 -0.97
CA ASN A 100 -18.00 9.90 -0.32
C ASN A 100 -17.59 8.46 0.04
N ASP A 101 -18.42 7.79 0.83
CA ASP A 101 -18.16 6.45 1.33
C ASP A 101 -17.94 5.40 0.21
N GLN A 102 -18.62 5.52 -0.93
CA GLN A 102 -18.37 4.63 -2.08
C GLN A 102 -17.00 4.87 -2.70
N GLU A 103 -16.57 6.12 -2.81
CA GLU A 103 -15.25 6.49 -3.33
C GLU A 103 -14.13 6.01 -2.40
N LEU A 104 -14.30 6.17 -1.09
CA LEU A 104 -13.38 5.64 -0.07
C LEU A 104 -13.28 4.11 -0.14
N MET A 105 -14.42 3.42 -0.25
CA MET A 105 -14.44 1.97 -0.40
C MET A 105 -13.80 1.52 -1.73
N LYS A 106 -14.04 2.24 -2.83
CA LYS A 106 -13.36 1.99 -4.12
C LYS A 106 -11.85 2.20 -4.01
N ALA A 107 -11.41 3.26 -3.33
CA ALA A 107 -9.98 3.53 -3.10
C ALA A 107 -9.33 2.41 -2.26
N HIS A 108 -10.00 1.94 -1.21
CA HIS A 108 -9.53 0.80 -0.41
C HIS A 108 -9.38 -0.46 -1.26
N LYS A 109 -10.39 -0.81 -2.05
CA LYS A 109 -10.34 -1.98 -2.95
C LYS A 109 -9.26 -1.86 -4.02
N LYS A 110 -8.95 -0.64 -4.48
CA LYS A 110 -7.84 -0.39 -5.40
C LYS A 110 -6.50 -0.73 -4.75
N ILE A 111 -6.29 -0.34 -3.49
CA ILE A 111 -5.07 -0.67 -2.73
C ILE A 111 -4.92 -2.20 -2.61
N GLU A 112 -5.98 -2.91 -2.21
CA GLU A 112 -5.96 -4.39 -2.15
C GLU A 112 -5.58 -5.01 -3.50
N ARG A 113 -6.17 -4.50 -4.58
CA ARG A 113 -5.90 -5.03 -5.93
C ARG A 113 -4.46 -4.78 -6.36
N VAL A 114 -3.86 -3.65 -6.01
CA VAL A 114 -2.45 -3.36 -6.33
C VAL A 114 -1.54 -4.41 -5.69
N PHE A 115 -1.71 -4.69 -4.40
CA PHE A 115 -0.93 -5.73 -3.71
C PHE A 115 -1.15 -7.12 -4.32
N LEU A 116 -2.39 -7.46 -4.66
CA LEU A 116 -2.68 -8.76 -5.29
C LEU A 116 -2.04 -8.89 -6.69
N ILE A 117 -2.08 -7.83 -7.51
CA ILE A 117 -1.46 -7.85 -8.84
C ILE A 117 0.07 -7.93 -8.72
N ASN A 118 0.67 -7.17 -7.80
CA ASN A 118 2.11 -7.23 -7.59
C ASN A 118 2.57 -8.60 -7.08
N SER A 119 1.79 -9.25 -6.20
CA SER A 119 2.11 -10.62 -5.77
C SER A 119 2.17 -11.62 -6.94
N PHE A 120 1.37 -11.41 -8.00
CA PHE A 120 1.48 -12.24 -9.20
C PHE A 120 2.75 -11.91 -9.99
N LEU A 121 3.08 -10.62 -10.09
CA LEU A 121 4.31 -10.16 -10.73
C LEU A 121 5.56 -10.69 -10.00
N ASP A 122 5.52 -10.84 -8.68
CA ASP A 122 6.60 -11.44 -7.91
C ASP A 122 6.82 -12.91 -8.21
N VAL A 123 5.74 -13.67 -8.45
CA VAL A 123 5.84 -15.05 -8.93
C VAL A 123 6.53 -15.10 -10.30
N VAL A 124 6.24 -14.13 -11.17
CA VAL A 124 6.94 -13.99 -12.46
C VAL A 124 8.42 -13.69 -12.25
N TYR A 125 8.78 -12.75 -11.36
CA TYR A 125 10.19 -12.45 -11.06
C TYR A 125 10.96 -13.65 -10.53
N ILE A 126 10.38 -14.41 -9.59
CA ILE A 126 10.98 -15.64 -9.06
C ILE A 126 11.16 -16.66 -10.18
N SER A 127 10.15 -16.85 -11.04
CA SER A 127 10.19 -17.81 -12.14
C SER A 127 11.25 -17.46 -13.18
N VAL A 128 11.34 -16.17 -13.54
CA VAL A 128 12.38 -15.65 -14.44
C VAL A 128 13.75 -15.82 -13.80
N GLY A 129 13.91 -15.45 -12.54
CA GLY A 129 15.18 -15.61 -11.81
C GLY A 129 15.63 -17.06 -11.73
N TYR A 130 14.71 -17.99 -11.47
CA TYR A 130 14.96 -19.41 -11.52
C TYR A 130 15.38 -19.88 -12.93
N GLY A 131 14.73 -19.41 -13.98
CA GLY A 131 15.16 -19.70 -15.35
C GLY A 131 16.59 -19.22 -15.63
N MET A 132 16.93 -18.01 -15.19
CA MET A 132 18.27 -17.43 -15.39
C MET A 132 19.37 -18.22 -14.68
N THR A 133 19.11 -18.76 -13.48
CA THR A 133 20.11 -19.57 -12.75
C THR A 133 20.35 -20.95 -13.38
N ARG A 134 19.47 -21.40 -14.27
CA ARG A 134 19.58 -22.69 -14.99
C ARG A 134 20.23 -22.60 -16.35
N LEU A 135 20.62 -21.40 -16.78
CA LEU A 135 21.42 -21.26 -17.99
C LEU A 135 22.83 -21.84 -17.76
N GLU A 136 23.27 -22.65 -18.71
CA GLU A 136 24.64 -23.17 -18.76
C GLU A 136 25.52 -22.30 -19.68
N GLU A 137 24.93 -21.78 -20.75
CA GLU A 137 25.53 -20.83 -21.69
C GLU A 137 24.46 -19.85 -22.21
N THR A 138 24.91 -18.72 -22.77
CA THR A 138 24.01 -17.71 -23.33
C THR A 138 24.70 -16.90 -24.42
N PRO A 139 24.05 -16.65 -25.58
CA PRO A 139 24.60 -15.78 -26.61
C PRO A 139 24.46 -14.29 -26.26
N TRP A 140 23.75 -13.96 -25.17
CA TRP A 140 23.38 -12.58 -24.81
C TRP A 140 24.34 -11.93 -23.81
N GLY A 141 25.45 -12.57 -23.45
CA GLY A 141 26.48 -11.99 -22.60
C GLY A 141 27.16 -13.00 -21.67
N ASP A 142 27.63 -12.50 -20.53
CA ASP A 142 28.31 -13.30 -19.52
C ASP A 142 27.31 -14.11 -18.68
N ILE A 143 27.54 -15.41 -18.55
CA ILE A 143 26.71 -16.33 -17.78
C ILE A 143 26.67 -15.98 -16.29
N ASP A 144 27.74 -15.39 -15.76
CA ASP A 144 27.80 -14.97 -14.35
C ASP A 144 26.81 -13.85 -14.05
N VAL A 145 26.53 -12.97 -15.02
CA VAL A 145 25.49 -11.94 -14.92
C VAL A 145 24.12 -12.60 -14.74
N PHE A 146 23.79 -13.59 -15.57
CA PHE A 146 22.50 -14.28 -15.52
C PHE A 146 22.33 -15.04 -14.19
N LYS A 147 23.35 -15.76 -13.74
CA LYS A 147 23.30 -16.49 -12.46
C LYS A 147 23.16 -15.55 -11.27
N GLY A 148 23.96 -14.48 -11.23
CA GLY A 148 23.91 -13.47 -10.18
C GLY A 148 22.56 -12.75 -10.13
N PHE A 149 22.09 -12.25 -11.27
CA PHE A 149 20.81 -11.55 -11.37
C PHE A 149 19.64 -12.49 -11.08
N GLY A 150 19.71 -13.73 -11.54
CA GLY A 150 18.70 -14.74 -11.27
C GLY A 150 18.54 -15.03 -9.78
N ASN A 151 19.65 -15.23 -9.06
CA ASN A 151 19.63 -15.40 -7.61
C ASN A 151 19.06 -14.16 -6.89
N ALA A 152 19.40 -12.96 -7.35
CA ALA A 152 18.88 -11.72 -6.77
C ALA A 152 17.36 -11.57 -7.01
N LEU A 153 16.88 -11.91 -8.21
CA LEU A 153 15.45 -11.90 -8.55
C LEU A 153 14.64 -12.91 -7.71
N ILE A 154 15.19 -14.09 -7.45
CA ILE A 154 14.55 -15.08 -6.57
C ILE A 154 14.44 -14.53 -5.15
N LEU A 155 15.53 -13.97 -4.60
CA LEU A 155 15.55 -13.42 -3.25
C LEU A 155 14.58 -12.24 -3.12
N GLN A 156 14.68 -11.27 -4.02
CA GLN A 156 13.88 -10.06 -3.96
C GLN A 156 12.41 -10.32 -4.29
N GLY A 157 12.13 -11.15 -5.30
CA GLY A 157 10.77 -11.60 -5.60
C GLY A 157 10.16 -12.38 -4.45
N GLY A 158 10.93 -13.23 -3.77
CA GLY A 158 10.46 -13.95 -2.57
C GLY A 158 10.07 -13.01 -1.42
N PHE A 159 10.90 -11.99 -1.15
CA PHE A 159 10.57 -10.96 -0.17
C PHE A 159 9.30 -10.18 -0.55
N LEU A 160 9.22 -9.70 -1.80
CA LEU A 160 8.10 -8.89 -2.29
C LEU A 160 6.80 -9.69 -2.28
N LEU A 161 6.83 -10.96 -2.69
CA LEU A 161 5.68 -11.84 -2.67
C LEU A 161 5.10 -11.99 -1.25
N LEU A 162 5.97 -12.22 -0.26
CA LEU A 162 5.56 -12.31 1.13
C LEU A 162 4.99 -10.98 1.64
N PHE A 163 5.65 -9.88 1.31
CA PHE A 163 5.22 -8.53 1.65
C PHE A 163 3.82 -8.23 1.08
N ASP A 164 3.61 -8.46 -0.20
CA ASP A 164 2.38 -8.14 -0.91
C ASP A 164 1.21 -9.03 -0.48
N ILE A 165 1.44 -10.33 -0.28
CA ILE A 165 0.42 -11.23 0.26
C ILE A 165 0.04 -10.81 1.68
N ALA A 166 1.02 -10.46 2.53
CA ALA A 166 0.75 -10.00 3.89
C ALA A 166 -0.06 -8.69 3.89
N MET A 167 0.30 -7.72 3.04
CA MET A 167 -0.41 -6.46 2.89
C MET A 167 -1.83 -6.67 2.36
N TYR A 168 -2.01 -7.49 1.33
CA TYR A 168 -3.32 -7.86 0.80
C TYR A 168 -4.18 -8.53 1.88
N GLY A 169 -3.63 -9.54 2.57
CA GLY A 169 -4.33 -10.29 3.62
C GLY A 169 -4.79 -9.40 4.77
N LEU A 170 -3.93 -8.48 5.20
CA LEU A 170 -4.26 -7.51 6.25
C LEU A 170 -5.37 -6.55 5.82
N GLN A 171 -5.28 -5.97 4.63
CA GLN A 171 -6.29 -5.03 4.13
C GLN A 171 -7.63 -5.71 3.85
N HIS A 172 -7.60 -6.89 3.23
CA HIS A 172 -8.79 -7.69 2.94
C HIS A 172 -9.53 -8.14 4.19
N SER A 173 -8.79 -8.60 5.20
CA SER A 173 -9.36 -9.02 6.49
C SER A 173 -10.02 -7.83 7.21
N ARG A 174 -9.38 -6.65 7.17
CA ARG A 174 -9.96 -5.42 7.73
C ARG A 174 -11.23 -5.00 7.00
N ARG A 175 -11.24 -5.03 5.67
CA ARG A 175 -12.45 -4.74 4.87
C ARG A 175 -13.59 -5.68 5.21
N LYS A 176 -13.33 -6.99 5.30
CA LYS A 176 -14.34 -7.98 5.70
C LYS A 176 -14.90 -7.67 7.09
N LYS A 177 -14.03 -7.39 8.07
CA LYS A 177 -14.45 -7.03 9.43
C LYS A 177 -15.30 -5.76 9.43
N PHE A 178 -14.92 -4.75 8.67
CA PHE A 178 -15.64 -3.49 8.55
C PHE A 178 -17.03 -3.65 7.94
N ILE A 179 -17.15 -4.39 6.83
CA ILE A 179 -18.45 -4.69 6.20
C ILE A 179 -19.34 -5.47 7.17
N ASN A 180 -18.79 -6.45 7.89
CA ASN A 180 -19.55 -7.26 8.83
C ASN A 180 -20.00 -6.47 10.08
N SER A 181 -19.33 -5.37 10.42
CA SER A 181 -19.73 -4.49 11.52
C SER A 181 -20.80 -3.47 11.12
N MET A 182 -21.07 -3.29 9.82
CA MET A 182 -22.08 -2.32 9.37
C MET A 182 -23.49 -2.82 9.71
N PRO A 183 -24.36 -1.96 10.28
CA PRO A 183 -25.75 -2.31 10.47
C PRO A 183 -26.44 -2.51 9.12
N ILE A 184 -27.10 -3.66 8.94
CA ILE A 184 -27.94 -3.92 7.78
C ILE A 184 -29.16 -3.00 7.87
N LYS A 185 -29.21 -1.96 7.04
CA LYS A 185 -30.38 -1.08 6.93
C LYS A 185 -31.29 -1.61 5.81
N PHE A 186 -32.52 -1.96 6.17
CA PHE A 186 -33.56 -2.27 5.19
C PHE A 186 -34.12 -0.96 4.64
N SER A 187 -34.05 -0.78 3.32
CA SER A 187 -34.70 0.34 2.65
C SER A 187 -36.01 -0.16 2.07
N PHE A 188 -37.13 0.35 2.60
CA PHE A 188 -38.46 0.11 2.07
C PHE A 188 -38.81 1.24 1.10
N GLY A 189 -38.76 0.94 -0.20
CA GLY A 189 -39.28 1.83 -1.24
C GLY A 189 -40.73 1.47 -1.55
N VAL A 190 -41.52 2.47 -1.97
CA VAL A 190 -42.97 2.34 -2.27
C VAL A 190 -43.29 1.18 -3.24
N ASN A 191 -42.34 0.77 -4.10
CA ASN A 191 -42.49 -0.35 -5.04
C ASN A 191 -41.40 -1.44 -4.92
N SER A 192 -40.55 -1.42 -3.88
CA SER A 192 -39.49 -2.44 -3.74
C SER A 192 -38.97 -2.55 -2.30
N VAL A 193 -38.84 -3.78 -1.80
CA VAL A 193 -38.02 -4.09 -0.62
C VAL A 193 -36.61 -4.40 -1.11
N GLY A 194 -35.65 -3.54 -0.77
CA GLY A 194 -34.24 -3.72 -1.13
C GLY A 194 -33.36 -3.80 0.11
N ILE A 195 -32.47 -4.78 0.16
CA ILE A 195 -31.34 -4.78 1.10
C ILE A 195 -30.21 -3.99 0.43
N ARG A 196 -29.92 -2.79 0.94
CA ARG A 196 -28.74 -2.00 0.53
C ARG A 196 -27.77 -1.90 1.69
N MET A 197 -26.55 -2.36 1.47
CA MET A 197 -25.42 -1.89 2.27
C MET A 197 -25.05 -0.51 1.73
N ASN A 198 -25.44 0.55 2.44
CA ASN A 198 -24.96 1.88 2.11
C ASN A 198 -23.52 1.99 2.60
N PHE A 199 -22.59 1.93 1.64
CA PHE A 199 -21.38 2.74 1.68
C PHE A 199 -21.84 4.10 1.19
#